data_AF-A0A1H2YZC3-F1
#
_entry.id   AF-A0A1H2YZC3-F1
#
_cell.length_a   1.000
_cell.length_b   1.000
_cell.length_c   1.000
_cell.angle_alpha   90.00
_cell.angle_beta   90.00
_cell.angle_gamma   90.00
#
_symmetry.space_group_name_H-M   'P 1'
#
loop_
_entity.id
_entity.type
_entity.pdbx_description
1 polymer ?
#
loop_
_entity_poly.entity_id
_entity_poly.type
_entity_poly.pdbx_seq_one_letter_code
_entity_poly.pdbx_strand_id
1 'polypeptide(L)'
;MSRQQDKTMEKINNVLTNGLKSKKEIDLLENRLQYGDYTTLGAALSCSPDAAKKRFIRGNIEAFNALDRIITNREDLVKDLQNKL
;
A
#
# COMPACT_ATOMS: atom_id res chain seq x y z
N MET A 1 6.79 -3.74 32.35
CA MET A 1 5.67 -3.59 31.39
C MET A 1 5.23 -4.98 30.98
N SER A 2 3.93 -5.27 31.08
CA SER A 2 3.40 -6.65 31.08
C SER A 2 3.30 -7.22 29.65
N ARG A 3 3.81 -8.45 29.45
CA ARG A 3 3.73 -9.26 28.20
C ARG A 3 2.32 -9.37 27.59
N GLN A 4 1.28 -9.08 28.37
CA GLN A 4 -0.11 -9.07 27.91
C GLN A 4 -0.48 -7.82 27.09
N GLN A 5 0.18 -6.68 27.31
CA GLN A 5 -0.06 -5.44 26.56
C GLN A 5 0.54 -5.53 25.14
N ASP A 6 1.71 -6.15 24.98
CA ASP A 6 2.37 -6.33 23.68
C ASP A 6 1.54 -7.20 22.71
N LYS A 7 0.93 -8.29 23.19
CA LYS A 7 0.06 -9.15 22.37
C LYS A 7 -1.23 -8.46 21.92
N THR A 8 -1.66 -7.43 22.65
CA THR A 8 -2.89 -6.69 22.35
C THR A 8 -2.65 -5.66 21.25
N MET A 9 -1.48 -5.02 21.23
CA MET A 9 -1.05 -4.13 20.14
C MET A 9 -0.75 -4.90 18.84
N GLU A 10 -0.17 -6.10 18.95
CA GLU A 10 0.10 -6.96 17.79
C GLU A 10 -1.17 -7.45 17.09
N LYS A 11 -2.25 -7.72 17.85
CA LYS A 11 -3.56 -8.09 17.29
C LYS A 11 -4.23 -6.94 16.51
N ILE A 12 -4.02 -5.69 16.91
CA ILE A 12 -4.59 -4.51 16.24
C ILE A 12 -3.83 -4.22 14.93
N ASN A 13 -2.56 -4.60 14.86
CA ASN A 13 -1.72 -4.40 13.68
C ASN A 13 -2.04 -5.35 12.51
N ASN A 14 -2.92 -6.36 12.69
CA ASN A 14 -3.17 -7.41 11.71
C ASN A 14 -4.52 -7.30 10.97
N VAL A 15 -5.17 -6.12 11.00
CA VAL A 15 -6.53 -5.94 10.47
C VAL A 15 -6.54 -5.59 8.98
N LEU A 16 -5.43 -5.10 8.43
CA LEU A 16 -5.37 -4.66 7.04
C LEU A 16 -5.16 -5.87 6.12
N THR A 17 -5.95 -5.97 5.04
CA THR A 17 -5.91 -7.08 4.06
C THR A 17 -6.34 -8.44 4.59
N ASN A 18 -7.14 -8.49 5.65
CA ASN A 18 -7.59 -9.76 6.28
C ASN A 18 -6.41 -10.66 6.69
N GLY A 19 -5.26 -10.07 7.07
CA GLY A 19 -4.05 -10.79 7.46
C GLY A 19 -3.21 -11.33 6.30
N LEU A 20 -3.52 -10.97 5.05
CA LEU A 20 -2.74 -11.37 3.87
C LEU A 20 -1.43 -10.61 3.72
N LYS A 21 -1.31 -9.45 4.37
CA LYS A 21 -0.12 -8.60 4.42
C LYS A 21 0.18 -8.21 5.86
N SER A 22 1.46 -8.27 6.21
CA SER A 22 1.95 -7.79 7.49
C SER A 22 1.90 -6.27 7.56
N LYS A 23 1.79 -5.72 8.78
CA LYS A 23 1.90 -4.27 9.01
C LYS A 23 3.19 -3.69 8.40
N LYS A 24 4.30 -4.43 8.50
CA LYS A 24 5.59 -4.04 7.93
C LYS A 24 5.53 -3.89 6.40
N GLU A 25 4.87 -4.80 5.69
CA GLU A 25 4.70 -4.69 4.23
C GLU A 25 3.87 -3.46 3.85
N ILE A 26 2.85 -3.13 4.65
CA ILE A 26 2.01 -1.96 4.45
C ILE A 26 2.81 -0.68 4.68
N ASP A 27 3.55 -0.61 5.78
CA ASP A 27 4.38 0.56 6.10
C ASP A 27 5.46 0.78 5.03
N LEU A 28 6.07 -0.29 4.52
CA LEU A 28 7.05 -0.20 3.43
C LEU A 28 6.43 0.36 2.14
N LEU A 29 5.22 -0.06 1.80
CA LEU A 29 4.51 0.47 0.65
C LEU A 29 4.11 1.94 0.84
N GLU A 30 3.61 2.30 2.02
CA GLU A 30 3.22 3.67 2.35
C GLU A 30 4.41 4.63 2.29
N ASN A 31 5.60 4.20 2.69
CA ASN A 31 6.82 5.01 2.61
C ASN A 31 7.30 5.27 1.17
N ARG A 32 6.86 4.47 0.19
CA ARG A 32 7.20 4.61 -1.24
C ARG A 32 6.18 5.45 -2.02
N LEU A 33 5.06 5.81 -1.39
CA LEU A 33 4.00 6.60 -2.04
C LEU A 33 4.50 7.95 -2.52
N GLN A 34 4.08 8.32 -3.72
CA GLN A 34 4.28 9.64 -4.29
C GLN A 34 2.94 10.29 -4.63
N TYR A 35 3.00 11.60 -4.85
CA TYR A 35 1.84 12.35 -5.33
C TYR A 35 1.37 11.78 -6.67
N GLY A 36 0.06 11.53 -6.78
CA GLY A 36 -0.55 10.97 -7.98
C GLY A 36 -0.71 9.44 -8.00
N ASP A 37 -0.04 8.68 -7.12
CA ASP A 37 -0.18 7.21 -7.11
C ASP A 37 -1.63 6.76 -6.87
N TYR A 38 -2.36 7.44 -5.97
CA TYR A 38 -3.78 7.17 -5.77
C TYR A 38 -4.67 7.57 -6.96
N THR A 39 -4.23 8.53 -7.78
CA THR A 39 -4.92 8.88 -9.02
C THR A 39 -4.80 7.72 -10.01
N THR A 40 -3.59 7.18 -10.19
CA THR A 40 -3.34 6.01 -11.02
C THR A 40 -4.08 4.77 -10.49
N LEU A 41 -4.12 4.58 -9.16
CA LEU A 41 -4.89 3.51 -8.54
C LEU A 41 -6.39 3.65 -8.80
N GLY A 42 -6.93 4.88 -8.74
CA GLY A 42 -8.31 5.18 -9.10
C GLY A 42 -8.64 4.73 -10.52
N ALA A 43 -7.78 5.11 -11.48
CA ALA A 43 -7.92 4.67 -12.88
C ALA A 43 -7.85 3.15 -13.01
N ALA A 44 -6.87 2.49 -12.37
CA ALA A 44 -6.72 1.03 -12.42
C ALA A 44 -7.92 0.28 -11.83
N LEU A 45 -8.54 0.81 -10.78
CA LEU A 45 -9.70 0.21 -10.11
C LEU A 45 -11.05 0.75 -10.63
N SER A 46 -11.05 1.52 -11.72
CA SER A 46 -12.24 2.16 -12.29
C SER A 46 -13.09 2.91 -11.26
N CYS A 47 -12.45 3.71 -10.40
CA CYS A 47 -13.12 4.49 -9.36
C CYS A 47 -12.40 5.84 -9.12
N SER A 48 -12.97 6.71 -8.28
CA SER A 48 -12.31 7.97 -7.95
C SER A 48 -11.02 7.75 -7.14
N PRO A 49 -10.03 8.66 -7.22
CA PRO A 49 -8.81 8.56 -6.41
C PRO A 49 -9.08 8.45 -4.91
N ASP A 50 -10.09 9.18 -4.41
CA ASP A 50 -10.53 9.12 -3.01
C ASP A 50 -11.13 7.76 -2.65
N ALA A 51 -11.96 7.18 -3.53
CA ALA A 51 -12.51 5.84 -3.31
C ALA A 51 -11.42 4.76 -3.28
N ALA A 52 -10.44 4.84 -4.19
CA ALA A 52 -9.28 3.96 -4.23
C ALA A 52 -8.43 4.06 -2.95
N LYS A 53 -8.11 5.28 -2.50
CA LYS A 53 -7.40 5.54 -1.24
C LYS A 53 -8.15 4.93 -0.05
N LYS A 54 -9.47 5.13 0.03
CA LYS A 54 -10.30 4.55 1.09
C LYS A 54 -10.32 3.02 1.05
N ARG A 55 -10.30 2.39 -0.14
CA ARG A 55 -10.18 0.93 -0.26
C ARG A 55 -8.84 0.44 0.30
N PHE A 56 -7.74 1.10 -0.06
CA PHE A 56 -6.41 0.78 0.46
C PHE A 56 -6.35 0.90 1.99
N ILE A 57 -6.79 2.03 2.56
CA ILE A 57 -6.78 2.28 4.01
C ILE A 57 -7.63 1.26 4.77
N ARG A 58 -8.74 0.79 4.18
CA ARG A 58 -9.56 -0.29 4.76
C ARG A 58 -8.93 -1.68 4.62
N GLY A 59 -7.73 -1.76 4.07
CA GLY A 59 -7.03 -3.02 3.86
C GLY A 59 -7.70 -3.87 2.78
N ASN A 60 -8.19 -3.29 1.69
CA ASN A 60 -8.59 -4.11 0.55
C ASN A 60 -7.34 -4.67 -0.14
N ILE A 61 -7.23 -6.00 -0.23
CA ILE A 61 -6.02 -6.67 -0.77
C ILE A 61 -5.79 -6.37 -2.25
N GLU A 62 -6.86 -6.24 -3.04
CA GLU A 62 -6.76 -5.90 -4.47
C GLU A 62 -6.17 -4.50 -4.64
N ALA A 63 -6.64 -3.53 -3.84
CA ALA A 63 -6.11 -2.18 -3.82
C ALA A 63 -4.64 -2.13 -3.37
N PHE A 64 -4.25 -2.94 -2.38
CA PHE A 64 -2.86 -3.09 -1.97
C PHE A 64 -1.98 -3.60 -3.12
N ASN A 65 -2.35 -4.74 -3.72
CA ASN A 65 -1.56 -5.38 -4.77
C ASN A 65 -1.44 -4.49 -6.02
N ALA A 66 -2.53 -3.82 -6.40
CA ALA A 66 -2.51 -2.89 -7.52
C ALA A 66 -1.60 -1.69 -7.24
N LEU A 67 -1.68 -1.11 -6.03
CA LEU A 67 -0.86 0.04 -5.65
C LEU A 67 0.63 -0.31 -5.59
N ASP A 68 0.99 -1.47 -5.02
CA ASP A 68 2.37 -1.96 -5.00
C ASP A 68 2.93 -2.15 -6.40
N ARG A 69 2.15 -2.71 -7.32
CA ARG A 69 2.56 -2.86 -8.71
C ARG A 69 2.73 -1.50 -9.41
N ILE A 70 1.84 -0.54 -9.16
CA ILE A 70 1.93 0.83 -9.71
C ILE A 70 3.23 1.50 -9.25
N ILE A 71 3.50 1.46 -7.94
CA ILE A 71 4.67 2.10 -7.34
C ILE A 71 5.94 1.44 -7.84
N THR A 72 5.99 0.10 -7.85
CA THR A 72 7.15 -0.65 -8.36
C THR A 72 7.44 -0.31 -9.81
N ASN A 73 6.42 -0.36 -10.68
CA ASN A 73 6.60 -0.01 -12.09
C ASN A 73 7.03 1.45 -12.28
N ARG A 74 6.52 2.39 -11.46
CA ARG A 74 6.93 3.79 -11.50
C ARG A 74 8.40 3.94 -11.13
N GLU A 75 8.84 3.29 -10.05
CA GLU A 75 10.23 3.32 -9.59
C GLU A 75 11.17 2.71 -10.64
N ASP A 76 10.81 1.56 -11.20
CA ASP A 76 11.57 0.89 -12.26
C ASP A 76 11.66 1.79 -13.50
N LEU A 77 10.55 2.35 -13.96
CA LEU A 77 10.53 3.26 -15.11
C LEU A 77 11.39 4.51 -14.87
N VAL A 78 11.31 5.13 -13.69
CA VAL A 78 12.14 6.29 -13.34
C VAL A 78 13.62 5.92 -13.34
N LYS A 79 13.97 4.77 -12.78
CA LYS A 79 15.34 4.27 -12.77
C LYS A 79 15.85 4.00 -14.18
N ASP A 80 15.05 3.39 -15.04
CA ASP A 80 15.40 3.14 -16.45
C ASP A 80 15.62 4.47 -17.20
N LEU A 81 14.76 5.47 -16.97
CA LEU A 81 14.90 6.80 -17.56
C LEU A 81 16.13 7.55 -17.05
N GLN A 82 16.46 7.44 -15.76
CA GLN A 82 17.67 8.02 -15.17
C GLN A 82 18.94 7.35 -15.71
N ASN A 83 18.87 6.04 -15.94
CA ASN A 83 19.92 5.27 -16.60
C ASN A 83 19.90 5.43 -18.13
N LYS A 84 19.00 6.27 -18.68
CA LYS A 84 18.81 6.71 -20.08
C LYS A 84 18.25 5.70 -21.08
N LEU A 85 17.79 4.51 -20.67
CA LEU A 85 18.02 3.27 -21.43
C LEU A 85 19.51 2.90 -21.42
#